data_AF-A0A382F9X9-F1
#
_entry.id   AF-A0A382F9X9-F1
#
_cell.length_a   1.000
_cell.length_b   1.000
_cell.length_c   1.000
_cell.angle_alpha   90.00
_cell.angle_beta   90.00
_cell.angle_gamma   90.00
#
_symmetry.space_group_name_H-M   'P 1'
#
loop_
_entity.id
_entity.type
_entity.pdbx_description
1 polymer ?
#
loop_
_entity_poly.entity_id
_entity_poly.type
_entity_poly.pdbx_seq_one_letter_code
_entity_poly.pdbx_strand_id
1 'polypeptide(L)'
;MNIGKLKITNPVFLAPMAGVTDYSFRILCKEQGAGMVYSEFVSAHGIIRKNEKTLNMIRFTEFERPIGIQIFGDDPKVMGQAARMVVDMFSPDLIDINYGCPVPKVTKKGAGSAALRDL
;
A
#
# COMPACT_ATOMS: atom_id res chain seq x y z
N MET A 1 -17.86 6.73 -3.95
CA MET A 1 -17.42 5.32 -4.15
C MET A 1 -17.41 4.60 -2.81
N ASN A 2 -17.76 3.32 -2.78
CA ASN A 2 -17.74 2.51 -1.55
C ASN A 2 -16.73 1.38 -1.69
N ILE A 3 -15.88 1.18 -0.68
CA ILE A 3 -14.97 0.02 -0.57
C ILE A 3 -15.18 -0.62 0.79
N GLY A 4 -15.90 -1.74 0.82
CA GLY A 4 -16.37 -2.34 2.07
C GLY A 4 -17.20 -1.34 2.88
N LYS A 5 -16.70 -0.94 4.06
CA LYS A 5 -17.35 0.04 4.93
C LYS A 5 -16.89 1.49 4.68
N LEU A 6 -15.83 1.70 3.89
CA LEU A 6 -15.33 3.03 3.58
C LEU A 6 -16.25 3.71 2.57
N LYS A 7 -16.73 4.90 2.92
CA LYS A 7 -17.47 5.80 2.03
C LYS A 7 -16.53 6.90 1.58
N ILE A 8 -16.18 6.91 0.31
CA ILE A 8 -15.27 7.89 -0.29
C ILE A 8 -16.09 8.85 -1.15
N THR A 9 -16.21 10.10 -0.71
CA THR A 9 -17.05 11.12 -1.36
C THR A 9 -16.52 11.48 -2.75
N ASN A 10 -15.23 11.79 -2.86
CA ASN A 10 -14.58 12.07 -4.14
C ASN A 10 -13.88 10.81 -4.69
N PRO A 11 -14.32 10.21 -5.82
CA PRO A 11 -13.74 8.97 -6.35
C PRO A 11 -12.40 9.18 -7.08
N VAL A 12 -11.56 10.09 -6.61
CA VAL A 12 -10.23 10.41 -7.17
C VAL A 12 -9.18 10.03 -6.15
N PHE A 13 -8.34 9.05 -6.48
CA PHE A 13 -7.37 8.47 -5.55
C PHE A 13 -5.96 8.81 -6.01
N LEU A 14 -5.08 9.12 -5.06
CA LEU A 14 -3.64 9.20 -5.35
C LEU A 14 -3.06 7.79 -5.47
N ALA A 15 -2.53 7.43 -6.63
CA ALA A 15 -1.94 6.11 -6.86
C ALA A 15 -0.65 5.90 -6.03
N PRO A 16 -0.38 4.67 -5.52
CA PRO A 16 0.84 4.36 -4.79
C PRO A 16 2.07 4.39 -5.72
N MET A 17 3.10 5.14 -5.34
CA MET A 17 4.34 5.26 -6.12
C MET A 17 5.56 5.26 -5.20
N ALA A 18 6.37 4.20 -5.29
CA ALA A 18 7.62 4.11 -4.53
C ALA A 18 8.58 5.26 -4.87
N GLY A 19 9.08 5.93 -3.83
CA GLY A 19 9.93 7.11 -3.90
C GLY A 19 9.22 8.42 -4.21
N VAL A 20 7.88 8.42 -4.32
CA VAL A 20 7.10 9.61 -4.72
C VAL A 20 5.97 9.91 -3.74
N THR A 21 5.14 8.92 -3.38
CA THR A 21 4.02 9.13 -2.45
C THR A 21 4.46 9.09 -0.99
N ASP A 22 5.41 9.95 -0.64
CA ASP A 22 5.82 10.19 0.73
C ASP A 22 4.74 10.97 1.52
N TYR A 23 4.99 11.21 2.80
CA TYR A 23 4.06 11.93 3.67
C TYR A 23 3.66 13.30 3.08
N SER A 24 4.65 14.13 2.76
CA SER A 24 4.44 15.51 2.31
C SER A 24 3.60 15.58 1.03
N PHE A 25 3.87 14.68 0.07
CA PHE A 25 3.12 14.64 -1.18
C PHE A 25 1.67 14.19 -0.97
N ARG A 26 1.44 13.23 -0.08
CA ARG A 26 0.09 12.75 0.26
C ARG A 26 -0.74 13.85 0.92
N ILE A 27 -0.15 14.64 1.82
CA ILE A 27 -0.81 15.81 2.43
C ILE A 27 -1.24 16.80 1.36
N LEU A 28 -0.33 17.18 0.46
CA LEU A 28 -0.65 18.11 -0.63
C LEU A 28 -1.81 17.58 -1.49
N CYS A 29 -1.78 16.31 -1.88
CA CYS A 29 -2.88 15.73 -2.65
C CYS A 29 -4.22 15.72 -1.90
N LYS A 30 -4.20 15.48 -0.57
CA LYS A 30 -5.40 15.58 0.28
C LYS A 30 -5.97 17.00 0.30
N GLU A 31 -5.11 18.01 0.43
CA GLU A 31 -5.51 19.43 0.38
C GLU A 31 -6.09 19.82 -0.97
N GLN A 32 -5.58 19.24 -2.07
CA GLN A 32 -6.11 19.43 -3.42
C GLN A 32 -7.37 18.59 -3.71
N GLY A 33 -7.91 17.89 -2.71
CA GLY A 33 -9.20 17.20 -2.80
C GLY A 33 -9.13 15.72 -3.15
N ALA A 34 -7.96 15.07 -3.09
CA ALA A 34 -7.89 13.60 -3.23
C ALA A 34 -8.81 12.93 -2.19
N GLY A 35 -9.73 12.10 -2.67
CA GLY A 35 -10.69 11.42 -1.79
C GLY A 35 -10.03 10.35 -0.93
N MET A 36 -8.94 9.75 -1.42
CA MET A 36 -8.14 8.76 -0.73
C MET A 36 -6.69 8.85 -1.23
N VAL A 37 -5.74 8.57 -0.36
CA VAL A 37 -4.32 8.49 -0.71
C VAL A 37 -3.76 7.11 -0.39
N TYR A 38 -2.63 6.76 -1.00
CA TYR A 38 -1.89 5.55 -0.68
C TYR A 38 -0.48 5.90 -0.23
N SER A 39 0.07 5.12 0.70
CA SER A 39 1.51 5.15 0.97
C SER A 39 2.31 4.72 -0.26
N GLU A 40 3.63 4.85 -0.18
CA GLU A 40 4.50 4.05 -1.05
C GLU A 40 4.16 2.56 -0.90
N PHE A 41 4.28 1.79 -1.98
CA PHE A 41 4.06 0.35 -1.90
C PHE A 41 5.28 -0.37 -1.29
N VAL A 42 5.01 -1.34 -0.44
CA VAL A 42 6.01 -1.94 0.47
C VAL A 42 6.07 -3.46 0.34
N SER A 43 7.26 -4.01 0.53
CA SER A 43 7.48 -5.46 0.41
C SER A 43 6.96 -6.20 1.63
N ALA A 44 6.13 -7.23 1.42
CA ALA A 44 5.64 -8.12 2.47
C ALA A 44 6.79 -8.78 3.24
N HIS A 45 7.84 -9.23 2.52
CA HIS A 45 9.08 -9.75 3.13
C HIS A 45 9.79 -8.72 4.01
N GLY A 46 9.78 -7.45 3.60
CA GLY A 46 10.35 -6.35 4.39
C GLY A 46 9.58 -6.11 5.69
N ILE A 47 8.25 -6.19 5.63
CA ILE A 47 7.35 -6.03 6.79
C ILE A 47 7.57 -7.14 7.80
N ILE A 48 7.54 -8.41 7.39
CA ILE A 48 7.70 -9.55 8.32
C ILE A 48 9.08 -9.57 8.98
N ARG A 49 10.12 -9.06 8.30
CA ARG A 49 11.48 -8.91 8.83
C ARG A 49 11.64 -7.65 9.69
N LYS A 50 10.57 -6.88 9.90
CA LYS A 50 10.55 -5.60 10.62
C LYS A 50 11.64 -4.64 10.13
N ASN A 51 11.86 -4.60 8.82
CA ASN A 51 12.85 -3.70 8.22
C ASN A 51 12.45 -2.25 8.47
N GLU A 52 13.27 -1.48 9.18
CA GLU A 52 12.93 -0.11 9.62
C GLU A 52 12.56 0.81 8.46
N LYS A 53 13.31 0.75 7.35
CA LYS A 53 13.00 1.56 6.15
C LYS A 53 11.61 1.23 5.61
N THR A 54 11.29 -0.05 5.53
CA THR A 54 9.97 -0.53 5.07
C THR A 54 8.86 -0.07 6.01
N LEU A 55 9.06 -0.18 7.33
CA LEU A 55 8.07 0.26 8.32
C LEU A 55 7.90 1.78 8.33
N ASN A 56 8.96 2.55 8.07
CA ASN A 56 8.89 4.00 7.99
C ASN A 56 8.09 4.48 6.76
N MET A 57 8.16 3.78 5.63
CA MET A 57 7.35 4.07 4.44
C MET A 57 5.84 3.90 4.69
N ILE A 58 5.45 3.09 5.68
CA ILE A 58 4.05 2.81 6.03
C ILE A 58 3.47 3.89 6.95
N ARG A 59 4.31 4.64 7.66
CA ARG A 59 3.81 5.62 8.65
C ARG A 59 2.97 6.71 7.99
N PHE A 60 1.91 7.08 8.68
CA PHE A 60 0.97 8.14 8.29
C PHE A 60 0.35 8.78 9.53
N THR A 61 -0.34 9.90 9.34
CA THR A 61 -1.10 10.63 10.36
C THR A 61 -2.60 10.64 10.04
N GLU A 62 -3.43 11.02 11.01
CA GLU A 62 -4.89 11.10 10.84
C GLU A 62 -5.33 12.02 9.70
N PHE A 63 -4.53 13.04 9.34
CA PHE A 63 -4.87 13.96 8.24
C PHE A 63 -4.92 13.27 6.88
N GLU A 64 -4.14 12.21 6.70
CA GLU A 64 -4.06 11.48 5.44
C GLU A 64 -5.29 10.60 5.20
N ARG A 65 -6.08 10.32 6.25
CA ARG A 65 -7.21 9.41 6.15
C ARG A 65 -8.31 9.94 5.20
N PRO A 66 -8.98 9.07 4.42
CA PRO A 66 -8.72 7.64 4.33
C PRO A 66 -7.42 7.33 3.57
N ILE A 67 -6.64 6.39 4.09
CA ILE A 67 -5.35 5.94 3.50
C ILE A 67 -5.31 4.43 3.27
N GLY A 68 -4.75 4.04 2.13
CA GLY A 68 -4.44 2.65 1.78
C GLY A 68 -2.95 2.34 1.91
N ILE A 69 -2.63 1.15 2.40
CA ILE A 69 -1.26 0.61 2.37
C ILE A 69 -1.20 -0.51 1.34
N GLN A 70 -0.39 -0.34 0.31
CA GLN A 70 -0.21 -1.35 -0.74
C GLN A 70 0.98 -2.25 -0.43
N ILE A 71 0.74 -3.55 -0.30
CA ILE A 71 1.78 -4.56 -0.08
C ILE A 71 2.02 -5.40 -1.33
N PHE A 72 3.24 -5.93 -1.48
CA PHE A 72 3.58 -6.86 -2.57
C PHE A 72 4.48 -7.99 -2.10
N GLY A 73 4.32 -9.16 -2.72
CA GLY A 73 5.04 -10.38 -2.39
C GLY A 73 4.65 -11.52 -3.32
N ASP A 74 5.33 -12.65 -3.15
CA ASP A 74 5.28 -13.85 -3.99
C ASP A 74 4.69 -15.07 -3.28
N ASP A 75 4.54 -15.01 -1.95
CA ASP A 75 4.02 -16.12 -1.14
C ASP A 75 2.74 -15.70 -0.39
N PRO A 76 1.61 -16.43 -0.53
CA PRO A 76 0.36 -16.10 0.13
C PRO A 76 0.42 -16.06 1.66
N LYS A 77 1.23 -16.93 2.30
CA LYS A 77 1.37 -16.94 3.77
C LYS A 77 2.12 -15.70 4.25
N VAL A 78 3.19 -15.32 3.54
CA VAL A 78 3.94 -14.09 3.80
C VAL A 78 3.06 -12.87 3.60
N MET A 79 2.25 -12.84 2.54
CA MET A 79 1.30 -11.75 2.27
C MET A 79 0.27 -11.60 3.39
N GLY A 80 -0.35 -12.71 3.81
CA GLY A 80 -1.32 -12.71 4.91
C GLY A 80 -0.73 -12.24 6.24
N GLN A 81 0.47 -12.71 6.57
CA GLN A 81 1.18 -12.27 7.78
C GLN A 81 1.54 -10.78 7.71
N ALA A 82 2.04 -10.30 6.58
CA ALA A 82 2.38 -8.89 6.39
C ALA A 82 1.14 -8.00 6.51
N ALA A 83 0.03 -8.35 5.87
CA ALA A 83 -1.24 -7.62 5.97
C ALA A 83 -1.70 -7.51 7.44
N ARG A 84 -1.64 -8.62 8.18
CA ARG A 84 -1.97 -8.63 9.61
C ARG A 84 -1.07 -7.70 10.42
N MET A 85 0.24 -7.76 10.21
CA MET A 85 1.18 -6.87 10.90
C MET A 85 0.93 -5.40 10.58
N VAL A 86 0.59 -5.07 9.34
CA VAL A 86 0.27 -3.68 8.97
C VAL A 86 -0.97 -3.19 9.72
N VAL A 87 -2.03 -3.99 9.75
CA VAL A 87 -3.26 -3.66 10.49
C VAL A 87 -2.99 -3.48 11.98
N ASP A 88 -2.29 -4.44 12.60
CA ASP A 88 -2.02 -4.45 14.03
C ASP A 88 -1.09 -3.29 14.46
N MET A 89 -0.14 -2.90 13.62
CA MET A 89 0.86 -1.87 13.96
C MET A 89 0.46 -0.44 13.56
N PHE A 90 -0.29 -0.26 12.47
CA PHE A 90 -0.55 1.05 11.88
C PHE A 90 -2.04 1.36 11.69
N SER A 91 -2.91 0.34 11.69
CA SER A 91 -4.36 0.50 11.57
C SER A 91 -4.79 1.41 10.38
N PRO A 92 -4.39 1.09 9.13
CA PRO A 92 -4.84 1.83 7.96
C PRO A 92 -6.31 1.56 7.65
N ASP A 93 -6.91 2.41 6.82
CA ASP A 93 -8.31 2.25 6.41
C ASP A 93 -8.47 1.11 5.39
N LEU A 94 -7.42 0.85 4.60
CA LEU A 94 -7.41 -0.14 3.54
C LEU A 94 -6.04 -0.83 3.40
N ILE A 95 -6.07 -2.13 3.12
CA ILE A 95 -4.92 -2.90 2.63
C ILE A 95 -5.16 -3.21 1.16
N ASP A 96 -4.17 -2.94 0.33
CA ASP A 96 -4.18 -3.22 -1.11
C ASP A 96 -3.04 -4.15 -1.50
N ILE A 97 -3.21 -4.89 -2.59
CA ILE A 97 -2.23 -5.87 -3.07
C ILE A 97 -1.72 -5.44 -4.45
N ASN A 98 -0.42 -5.21 -4.58
CA ASN A 98 0.16 -4.87 -5.87
C ASN A 98 0.35 -6.14 -6.72
N TYR A 99 -0.57 -6.37 -7.66
CA TYR A 99 -0.43 -7.31 -8.77
C TYR A 99 -0.29 -6.61 -10.13
N GLY A 100 0.14 -5.35 -10.14
CA GLY A 100 0.26 -4.54 -11.36
C GLY A 100 1.71 -4.27 -11.80
N CYS A 101 2.66 -4.22 -10.87
CA CYS A 101 4.02 -3.75 -11.16
C CYS A 101 4.75 -4.68 -12.15
N PRO A 102 5.19 -4.18 -13.33
CA PRO A 102 5.87 -4.99 -14.33
C PRO A 102 7.39 -5.01 -14.17
N VAL A 103 7.95 -4.24 -13.22
CA VAL A 103 9.39 -4.02 -13.09
C VAL A 103 10.12 -5.36 -12.87
N PRO A 104 11.20 -5.66 -13.61
CA PRO A 104 11.89 -6.96 -13.54
C PRO A 104 12.31 -7.41 -12.14
N LYS A 105 12.66 -6.46 -11.26
CA LYS A 105 13.04 -6.75 -9.85
C LYS A 105 11.89 -7.38 -9.05
N VAL A 106 10.64 -7.08 -9.40
CA VAL A 106 9.42 -7.59 -8.77
C VAL A 106 8.94 -8.85 -9.48
N THR A 107 8.81 -8.79 -10.82
CA THR A 107 8.26 -9.89 -11.62
C THR A 107 9.15 -11.14 -11.66
N LYS A 108 10.49 -11.00 -11.64
CA LYS A 108 11.40 -12.16 -11.56
C LYS A 108 11.27 -12.98 -10.27
N LYS A 109 10.62 -12.42 -9.24
CA LYS A 109 10.35 -13.11 -7.97
C LYS A 109 8.95 -13.71 -7.92
N GLY A 110 8.15 -13.62 -8.98
CA GLY A 110 6.76 -14.06 -8.97
C GLY A 110 5.77 -13.06 -8.36
N ALA A 111 6.22 -11.86 -7.98
CA ALA A 111 5.38 -10.80 -7.42
C ALA A 111 4.92 -9.79 -8.50
N GLY A 112 4.07 -8.84 -8.13
CA GLY A 112 3.56 -7.82 -9.05
C GLY A 112 2.72 -8.47 -10.14
N SER A 113 2.86 -8.00 -11.39
CA SER A 113 2.07 -8.57 -12.50
C SER A 113 2.42 -10.02 -12.84
N ALA A 114 3.55 -10.56 -12.35
CA ALA A 114 3.88 -11.97 -12.53
C ALA A 114 2.94 -12.90 -11.73
N ALA A 115 2.40 -12.42 -10.60
CA ALA A 115 1.44 -13.19 -9.80
C ALA A 115 0.16 -13.51 -10.58
N LEU A 116 -0.20 -12.66 -11.57
CA LEU A 116 -1.37 -12.88 -12.42
C LEU A 116 -1.22 -14.06 -13.40
N ARG A 117 -0.03 -14.66 -13.52
CA ARG A 117 0.20 -15.82 -14.39
C ARG A 117 -0.27 -17.13 -13.76
N ASP A 118 -0.40 -17.17 -12.44
CA ASP A 118 -0.75 -18.36 -11.67
C ASP A 118 -1.48 -17.90 -10.39
N LEU A 119 -2.79 -17.73 -10.49
CA LEU A 119 -3.69 -17.17 -9.47
C LEU A 119 -4.30 -18.26 -8.58
#